data_AF-C6H5F5-F1
#
_entry.id   AF-C6H5F5-F1
#
_cell.length_a   1.000
_cell.length_b   1.000
_cell.length_c   1.000
_cell.angle_alpha   90.00
_cell.angle_beta   90.00
_cell.angle_gamma   90.00
#
_symmetry.space_group_name_H-M   'P 1'
#
loop_
_entity.id
_entity.type
_entity.pdbx_description
1 polymer ?
#
loop_
_entity_poly.entity_id
_entity_poly.type
_entity_poly.pdbx_seq_one_letter_code
_entity_poly.pdbx_strand_id
1 'polypeptide(L)'
;MAFAFGLRSVAGAQLCSLHPCSVIHLSNLSQRDFRRIVDAFETSRSEDDQRPSGHLFFDRKLSKTSVHLAPSSLHGSAVHHILGTTWDVIKSKVPKYFRRLDIQTNEREGRRADFTTKVPDVMLSYAPDAESIKSPFVLTEVGFTESYKDLVKTMQFWLDNHEEINLAFLIKFQESPEYSAKKCFAALPEDVVADWERYANDRAGFKVDASEGLLRAYGAPLVGRTTAFLEIWERKGKSGSAGLRGERIHFYNSAEPANPPPSLVLGFDEFGLPIEELRGQKIDMAWSEWAEKVNNARKKLAWNRFGTILYTYATTPKDTKTSREK
;
A
#
# COMPACT_ATOMS: atom_id res chain seq x y z
N MET A 1 15.79 28.65 -6.60
CA MET A 1 16.98 27.78 -6.79
C MET A 1 17.26 26.89 -5.58
N ALA A 2 17.12 27.37 -4.34
CA ALA A 2 17.36 26.56 -3.14
C ALA A 2 16.40 25.34 -2.96
N PHE A 3 15.16 25.42 -3.45
CA PHE A 3 14.16 24.34 -3.30
C PHE A 3 14.44 23.10 -4.17
N ALA A 4 15.11 23.26 -5.32
CA ALA A 4 15.41 22.18 -6.26
C ALA A 4 16.66 21.37 -5.86
N PHE A 5 17.61 21.99 -5.16
CA PHE A 5 18.77 21.31 -4.60
C PHE A 5 18.41 20.46 -3.36
N GLY A 6 17.45 20.92 -2.54
CA GLY A 6 16.97 20.16 -1.39
C GLY A 6 16.25 18.86 -1.75
N LEU A 7 15.52 18.81 -2.86
CA LEU A 7 14.81 17.60 -3.30
C LEU A 7 15.74 16.53 -3.87
N ARG A 8 16.87 16.92 -4.50
CA ARG A 8 17.88 15.97 -5.00
C ARG A 8 18.57 15.19 -3.89
N SER A 9 18.86 15.80 -2.74
CA SER A 9 19.50 15.06 -1.63
C SER A 9 18.52 14.15 -0.89
N VAL A 10 17.22 14.40 -1.01
CA VAL A 10 16.17 13.76 -0.21
C VAL A 10 15.58 12.52 -0.92
N ALA A 11 15.71 12.41 -2.24
CA ALA A 11 14.95 11.45 -3.07
C ALA A 11 15.52 10.02 -3.17
N GLY A 12 16.83 9.80 -3.06
CA GLY A 12 17.43 8.51 -3.48
C GLY A 12 17.44 7.38 -2.45
N ALA A 13 17.58 7.72 -1.17
CA ALA A 13 17.62 6.75 -0.05
C ALA A 13 17.23 7.37 1.30
N GLN A 14 17.16 8.71 1.39
CA GLN A 14 16.93 9.44 2.63
C GLN A 14 15.45 9.64 2.97
N LEU A 15 14.55 9.69 1.98
CA LEU A 15 13.11 9.82 2.25
C LEU A 15 12.52 8.65 3.05
N CYS A 16 12.93 7.43 2.73
CA CYS A 16 12.46 6.22 3.42
C CYS A 16 13.09 6.03 4.81
N SER A 17 14.23 6.67 5.11
CA SER A 17 14.93 6.54 6.40
C SER A 17 14.66 7.69 7.37
N LEU A 18 14.34 8.89 6.89
CA LEU A 18 14.16 10.09 7.72
C LEU A 18 12.69 10.45 8.00
N HIS A 19 11.75 9.97 7.19
CA HIS A 19 10.33 10.29 7.36
C HIS A 19 9.49 9.02 7.62
N PRO A 20 8.85 8.90 8.79
CA PRO A 20 7.97 7.76 9.10
C PRO A 20 6.64 7.80 8.32
N CYS A 21 6.34 8.90 7.62
CA CYS A 21 5.10 9.07 6.85
C CYS A 21 5.25 8.57 5.41
N SER A 22 4.34 7.72 4.93
CA SER A 22 4.32 7.30 3.52
C SER A 22 3.80 8.34 2.56
N VAL A 23 3.23 9.44 3.04
CA VAL A 23 2.66 10.46 2.14
C VAL A 23 3.15 11.84 2.52
N ILE A 24 3.71 12.55 1.53
CA ILE A 24 4.02 13.98 1.63
C ILE A 24 2.95 14.75 0.88
N HIS A 25 2.31 15.70 1.56
CA HIS A 25 1.31 16.56 0.97
C HIS A 25 1.88 17.95 0.69
N LEU A 26 1.83 18.36 -0.58
CA LEU A 26 2.22 19.68 -1.05
C LEU A 26 0.97 20.41 -1.54
N SER A 27 0.67 21.55 -0.93
CA SER A 27 -0.50 22.37 -1.26
C SER A 27 -0.07 23.64 -1.99
N ASN A 28 -0.96 24.23 -2.79
CA ASN A 28 -0.74 25.50 -3.50
C ASN A 28 0.42 25.47 -4.50
N LEU A 29 0.69 24.31 -5.10
CA LEU A 29 1.71 24.21 -6.14
C LEU A 29 1.19 24.80 -7.46
N SER A 30 2.01 25.63 -8.11
CA SER A 30 1.74 26.02 -9.49
C SER A 30 1.90 24.81 -10.42
N GLN A 31 1.23 24.79 -11.58
CA GLN A 31 1.40 23.73 -12.58
C GLN A 31 2.87 23.58 -13.02
N ARG A 32 3.64 24.68 -13.00
CA ARG A 32 5.07 24.69 -13.29
C ARG A 32 5.87 23.97 -12.21
N ASP A 33 5.55 24.18 -10.94
CA ASP A 33 6.24 23.53 -9.83
C ASP A 33 5.87 22.04 -9.74
N PHE A 34 4.62 21.69 -10.03
CA PHE A 34 4.21 20.30 -10.16
C PHE A 34 5.02 19.57 -11.25
N ARG A 35 5.10 20.13 -12.45
CA ARG A 35 5.90 19.54 -13.55
C ARG A 35 7.36 19.37 -13.15
N ARG A 36 7.96 20.34 -12.46
CA ARG A 36 9.34 20.21 -11.95
C ARG A 36 9.53 19.07 -10.96
N ILE A 37 8.54 18.82 -10.08
CA ILE A 37 8.59 17.69 -9.15
C ILE A 37 8.49 16.37 -9.92
N VAL A 38 7.60 16.30 -10.91
CA VAL A 38 7.47 15.15 -11.81
C VAL A 38 8.78 14.89 -12.57
N ASP A 39 9.32 15.90 -13.25
CA ASP A 39 10.56 15.78 -14.03
C ASP A 39 11.73 15.32 -13.14
N ALA A 40 11.83 15.84 -11.91
CA ALA A 40 12.85 15.44 -10.96
C ALA A 40 12.68 13.97 -10.54
N PHE A 41 11.45 13.53 -10.30
CA PHE A 41 11.12 12.16 -9.96
C PHE A 41 11.42 11.20 -11.13
N GLU A 42 11.05 11.57 -12.36
CA GLU A 42 11.34 10.78 -13.56
C GLU A 42 12.85 10.67 -13.84
N THR A 43 13.58 11.77 -13.73
CA THR A 43 15.04 11.80 -13.94
C THR A 43 15.74 10.85 -12.95
N SER A 44 15.31 10.84 -11.69
CA SER A 44 15.83 9.91 -10.68
C SER A 44 15.46 8.44 -10.87
N ARG A 45 14.50 8.10 -11.75
CA ARG A 45 14.21 6.70 -12.10
C ARG A 45 15.22 6.11 -13.09
N SER A 46 16.03 6.94 -13.76
CA SER A 46 17.01 6.50 -14.77
C SER A 46 18.36 6.05 -14.21
N GLU A 47 18.64 6.31 -12.93
CA GLU A 47 19.84 5.85 -12.22
C GLU A 47 19.47 4.64 -11.34
N ASP A 48 20.05 3.47 -11.62
CA ASP A 48 19.61 2.18 -11.09
C ASP A 48 19.67 2.04 -9.56
N ASP A 49 20.52 2.82 -8.89
CA ASP A 49 20.80 2.64 -7.46
C ASP A 49 20.10 3.65 -6.52
N GLN A 50 19.39 4.66 -7.07
CA GLN A 50 18.72 5.71 -6.28
C GLN A 50 17.29 5.99 -6.73
N ARG A 51 16.60 4.96 -7.22
CA ARG A 51 15.20 5.07 -7.64
C ARG A 51 14.34 5.53 -6.44
N PRO A 52 13.62 6.66 -6.54
CA PRO A 52 12.64 7.00 -5.53
C PRO A 52 11.53 5.97 -5.59
N SER A 53 11.37 5.26 -4.49
CA SER A 53 10.32 4.28 -4.31
C SER A 53 9.05 5.06 -3.97
N GLY A 54 8.20 5.35 -4.96
CA GLY A 54 6.97 6.13 -4.75
C GLY A 54 6.16 6.50 -5.99
N HIS A 55 5.02 7.14 -5.78
CA HIS A 55 4.09 7.63 -6.80
C HIS A 55 3.75 9.10 -6.53
N LEU A 56 3.53 9.88 -7.59
CA LEU A 56 3.07 11.26 -7.52
C LEU A 56 1.62 11.33 -7.98
N PHE A 57 0.79 12.05 -7.22
CA PHE A 57 -0.64 12.23 -7.50
C PHE A 57 -0.95 13.71 -7.45
N PHE A 58 -1.61 14.25 -8.48
CA PHE A 58 -2.13 15.60 -8.45
C PHE A 58 -3.64 15.61 -8.40
N ASP A 59 -4.19 16.06 -7.28
CA ASP A 59 -5.60 16.41 -7.19
C ASP A 59 -5.80 17.83 -7.72
N ARG A 60 -6.35 17.93 -8.93
CA ARG A 60 -6.62 19.20 -9.60
C ARG A 60 -7.72 20.00 -8.90
N LYS A 61 -8.71 19.35 -8.28
CA LYS A 61 -9.81 20.05 -7.57
C LYS A 61 -9.31 20.67 -6.28
N LEU A 62 -8.40 19.98 -5.59
CA LEU A 62 -7.81 20.44 -4.33
C LEU A 62 -6.48 21.20 -4.50
N SER A 63 -5.99 21.36 -5.73
CA SER A 63 -4.64 21.87 -6.03
C SER A 63 -3.56 21.25 -5.13
N LYS A 64 -3.67 19.93 -4.92
CA LYS A 64 -2.88 19.20 -3.93
C LYS A 64 -2.07 18.11 -4.62
N THR A 65 -0.74 18.17 -4.48
CA THR A 65 0.13 17.07 -4.89
C THR A 65 0.42 16.19 -3.68
N SER A 66 0.24 14.88 -3.85
CA SER A 66 0.68 13.90 -2.87
C SER A 66 1.85 13.12 -3.45
N VAL A 67 2.86 12.84 -2.63
CA VAL A 67 3.94 11.90 -2.95
C VAL A 67 3.73 10.71 -2.05
N HIS A 68 3.37 9.54 -2.59
CA HIS A 68 3.26 8.32 -1.79
C HIS A 68 4.56 7.56 -1.93
N LEU A 69 5.10 7.04 -0.83
CA LEU A 69 6.23 6.13 -0.82
C LEU A 69 5.83 4.79 -1.45
N ALA A 70 6.82 3.98 -1.81
CA ALA A 70 6.57 2.68 -2.41
C ALA A 70 5.73 1.81 -1.47
N PRO A 71 4.87 0.96 -2.04
CA PRO A 71 4.10 0.00 -1.28
C PRO A 71 5.00 -0.80 -0.33
N SER A 72 4.60 -0.88 0.93
CA SER A 72 5.22 -1.82 1.87
C SER A 72 4.96 -3.26 1.41
N SER A 73 5.77 -4.22 1.85
CA SER A 73 5.50 -5.64 1.54
C SER A 73 4.14 -6.10 2.07
N LEU A 74 3.63 -5.48 3.13
CA LEU A 74 2.29 -5.70 3.66
C LEU A 74 1.21 -5.16 2.71
N HIS A 75 1.38 -3.93 2.22
CA HIS A 75 0.52 -3.31 1.21
C HIS A 75 0.47 -4.15 -0.06
N GLY A 76 1.64 -4.44 -0.65
CA GLY A 76 1.74 -5.21 -1.88
C GLY A 76 1.17 -6.62 -1.73
N SER A 77 1.36 -7.27 -0.59
CA SER A 77 0.76 -8.59 -0.33
C SER A 77 -0.76 -8.53 -0.25
N ALA A 78 -1.32 -7.51 0.41
CA ALA A 78 -2.76 -7.31 0.48
C ALA A 78 -3.33 -7.12 -0.93
N VAL A 79 -2.77 -6.16 -1.68
CA VAL A 79 -3.12 -5.89 -3.09
C VAL A 79 -3.11 -7.19 -3.91
N HIS A 80 -1.99 -7.91 -3.95
CA HIS A 80 -1.86 -9.17 -4.70
C HIS A 80 -2.85 -10.26 -4.28
N HIS A 81 -3.24 -10.33 -3.01
CA HIS A 81 -4.13 -11.39 -2.52
C HIS A 81 -5.60 -11.08 -2.73
N ILE A 82 -6.00 -9.83 -2.52
CA ILE A 82 -7.35 -9.35 -2.90
C ILE A 82 -7.55 -9.58 -4.39
N LEU A 83 -6.54 -9.22 -5.19
CA LEU A 83 -6.50 -9.46 -6.63
C LEU A 83 -6.66 -10.93 -6.97
N GLY A 84 -5.78 -11.79 -6.46
CA GLY A 84 -5.77 -13.23 -6.78
C GLY A 84 -7.11 -13.90 -6.45
N THR A 85 -7.58 -13.73 -5.21
CA THR A 85 -8.80 -14.39 -4.72
C THR A 85 -10.03 -13.93 -5.50
N THR A 86 -10.21 -12.62 -5.65
CA THR A 86 -11.36 -12.05 -6.37
C THR A 86 -11.33 -12.45 -7.84
N TRP A 87 -10.16 -12.39 -8.47
CA TRP A 87 -9.99 -12.70 -9.89
C TRP A 87 -10.19 -14.18 -10.21
N ASP A 88 -9.69 -15.07 -9.36
CA ASP A 88 -9.82 -16.51 -9.56
C ASP A 88 -11.29 -16.96 -9.39
N VAL A 89 -12.02 -16.38 -8.44
CA VAL A 89 -13.46 -16.61 -8.29
C VAL A 89 -14.22 -16.11 -9.52
N ILE A 90 -13.98 -14.87 -9.97
CA ILE A 90 -14.63 -14.32 -11.16
C ILE A 90 -14.36 -15.21 -12.39
N LYS A 91 -13.09 -15.56 -12.65
CA LYS A 91 -12.71 -16.45 -13.76
C LYS A 91 -13.42 -17.79 -13.72
N SER A 92 -13.49 -18.40 -12.54
CA SER A 92 -14.10 -19.73 -12.39
C SER A 92 -15.60 -19.72 -12.72
N LYS A 93 -16.28 -18.60 -12.44
CA LYS A 93 -17.72 -18.45 -12.66
C LYS A 93 -18.06 -18.02 -14.09
N VAL A 94 -17.19 -17.25 -14.73
CA VAL A 94 -17.44 -16.69 -16.07
C VAL A 94 -16.24 -16.82 -17.02
N PRO A 95 -15.80 -18.07 -17.34
CA PRO A 95 -14.62 -18.28 -18.19
C PRO A 95 -14.78 -17.67 -19.58
N LYS A 96 -16.02 -17.61 -20.11
CA LYS A 96 -16.32 -17.03 -21.42
C LYS A 96 -16.17 -15.51 -21.49
N TYR A 97 -16.28 -14.80 -20.36
CA TYR A 97 -16.14 -13.34 -20.29
C TYR A 97 -14.74 -12.90 -19.89
N PHE A 98 -13.78 -13.82 -19.74
CA PHE A 98 -12.44 -13.51 -19.27
C PHE A 98 -11.74 -12.41 -20.08
N ARG A 99 -11.90 -12.39 -21.42
CA ARG A 99 -11.32 -11.35 -22.28
C ARG A 99 -11.98 -9.98 -22.13
N ARG A 100 -13.19 -9.94 -21.58
CA ARG A 100 -13.98 -8.73 -21.35
C ARG A 100 -13.72 -8.09 -19.99
N LEU A 101 -13.12 -8.86 -19.08
CA LEU A 101 -12.74 -8.39 -17.77
C LEU A 101 -11.29 -7.93 -17.78
N ASP A 102 -10.98 -6.97 -16.91
CA ASP A 102 -9.63 -6.48 -16.70
C ASP A 102 -9.38 -6.19 -15.25
N ILE A 103 -8.11 -6.31 -14.90
CA ILE A 103 -7.63 -6.06 -13.56
C ILE A 103 -6.39 -5.18 -13.64
N GLN A 104 -6.55 -3.97 -13.15
CA GLN A 104 -5.53 -2.95 -13.17
C GLN A 104 -5.05 -2.70 -11.75
N THR A 105 -3.76 -2.42 -11.63
CA THR A 105 -3.07 -2.11 -10.38
C THR A 105 -2.19 -0.91 -10.61
N ASN A 106 -2.01 -0.10 -9.57
CA ASN A 106 -1.09 1.04 -9.61
C ASN A 106 0.37 0.65 -9.92
N GLU A 107 0.77 -0.61 -9.69
CA GLU A 107 2.07 -1.16 -10.09
C GLU A 107 2.25 -1.25 -11.62
N ARG A 108 1.17 -1.49 -12.38
CA ARG A 108 1.21 -1.62 -13.86
C ARG A 108 1.08 -0.28 -14.59
N GLU A 109 0.30 0.66 -14.05
CA GLU A 109 0.07 1.97 -14.69
C GLU A 109 1.22 2.97 -14.52
N GLY A 110 2.13 2.75 -13.57
CA GLY A 110 3.30 3.62 -13.34
C GLY A 110 4.29 3.76 -14.52
N ARG A 111 4.00 3.12 -15.67
CA ARG A 111 4.73 3.25 -16.95
C ARG A 111 3.98 4.08 -18.01
N ARG A 112 2.69 4.42 -17.82
CA ARG A 112 1.83 5.07 -18.83
C ARG A 112 0.85 6.12 -18.31
N ALA A 113 0.64 6.24 -17.00
CA ALA A 113 -0.32 7.22 -16.47
C ALA A 113 0.19 8.65 -16.67
N ASP A 114 -0.59 9.49 -17.35
CA ASP A 114 -0.52 10.92 -17.16
C ASP A 114 -0.72 11.19 -15.66
N PHE A 115 0.24 11.86 -15.01
CA PHE A 115 0.30 12.12 -13.55
C PHE A 115 -0.90 12.91 -12.97
N THR A 116 -1.97 13.06 -13.75
CA THR A 116 -3.16 13.85 -13.54
C THR A 116 -4.35 13.05 -13.03
N THR A 117 -4.28 11.71 -13.06
CA THR A 117 -5.38 10.85 -12.59
C THR A 117 -4.90 9.96 -11.46
N LYS A 118 -5.59 10.02 -10.32
CA LYS A 118 -5.38 9.09 -9.23
C LYS A 118 -5.59 7.67 -9.76
N VAL A 119 -4.71 6.73 -9.40
CA VAL A 119 -4.83 5.32 -9.76
C VAL A 119 -5.09 4.54 -8.49
N PRO A 120 -6.17 3.75 -8.41
CA PRO A 120 -6.42 2.93 -7.24
C PRO A 120 -5.41 1.78 -7.14
N ASP A 121 -5.27 1.21 -5.94
CA ASP A 121 -4.43 0.02 -5.75
C ASP A 121 -4.93 -1.17 -6.60
N VAL A 122 -6.26 -1.32 -6.70
CA VAL A 122 -6.91 -2.31 -7.57
C VAL A 122 -8.12 -1.69 -8.24
N MET A 123 -8.25 -1.94 -9.54
CA MET A 123 -9.46 -1.63 -10.31
C MET A 123 -9.86 -2.86 -11.12
N LEU A 124 -11.13 -3.25 -11.01
CA LEU A 124 -11.74 -4.23 -11.90
C LEU A 124 -12.62 -3.51 -12.90
N SER A 125 -12.45 -3.86 -14.17
CA SER A 125 -13.19 -3.26 -15.27
C SER A 125 -13.83 -4.33 -16.15
N TYR A 126 -14.96 -3.99 -16.75
CA TYR A 126 -15.72 -4.87 -17.63
C TYR A 126 -16.12 -4.15 -18.92
N ALA A 127 -16.06 -4.86 -20.05
CA ALA A 127 -16.60 -4.42 -21.33
C ALA A 127 -17.79 -5.31 -21.72
N PRO A 128 -18.99 -4.75 -21.97
CA PRO A 128 -20.16 -5.53 -22.40
C PRO A 128 -19.91 -6.37 -23.65
N ASP A 129 -19.17 -5.83 -24.61
CA ASP A 129 -18.76 -6.48 -25.84
C ASP A 129 -17.27 -6.20 -26.15
N ALA A 130 -16.76 -6.75 -27.26
CA ALA A 130 -15.34 -6.64 -27.61
C ALA A 130 -14.92 -5.24 -28.10
N GLU A 131 -15.89 -4.41 -28.49
CA GLU A 131 -15.67 -3.08 -29.06
C GLU A 131 -15.86 -1.97 -28.01
N SER A 132 -16.54 -2.30 -26.91
CA SER A 132 -16.79 -1.41 -25.77
C SER A 132 -15.53 -1.08 -25.00
N ILE A 133 -15.46 0.17 -24.54
CA ILE A 133 -14.46 0.61 -23.58
C ILE A 133 -14.74 -0.08 -22.24
N LYS A 134 -13.70 -0.64 -21.64
CA LYS A 134 -13.79 -1.26 -20.32
C LYS A 134 -14.11 -0.20 -19.28
N SER A 135 -15.23 -0.38 -18.59
CA SER A 135 -15.69 0.52 -17.55
C SER A 135 -15.39 -0.08 -16.16
N PRO A 136 -14.82 0.70 -15.22
CA PRO A 136 -14.56 0.20 -13.88
C PRO A 136 -15.86 -0.09 -13.13
N PHE A 137 -15.91 -1.20 -12.40
CA PHE A 137 -17.09 -1.59 -11.62
C PHE A 137 -16.77 -1.86 -10.13
N VAL A 138 -15.50 -2.14 -9.81
CA VAL A 138 -15.00 -2.28 -8.43
C VAL A 138 -13.66 -1.59 -8.31
N LEU A 139 -13.47 -0.92 -7.18
CA LEU A 139 -12.23 -0.27 -6.79
C LEU A 139 -11.77 -0.75 -5.42
N THR A 140 -10.47 -0.90 -5.20
CA THR A 140 -9.91 -1.14 -3.86
C THR A 140 -8.77 -0.18 -3.58
N GLU A 141 -8.77 0.38 -2.36
CA GLU A 141 -7.64 1.11 -1.79
C GLU A 141 -7.19 0.39 -0.53
N VAL A 142 -5.88 0.21 -0.41
CA VAL A 142 -5.20 -0.38 0.73
C VAL A 142 -4.39 0.71 1.40
N GLY A 143 -4.61 0.92 2.69
CA GLY A 143 -3.84 1.87 3.49
C GLY A 143 -3.05 1.17 4.56
N PHE A 144 -1.78 1.53 4.72
CA PHE A 144 -0.96 1.08 5.85
C PHE A 144 -0.48 2.24 6.69
N THR A 145 0.10 3.23 6.05
CA THR A 145 0.67 4.44 6.66
C THR A 145 -0.17 5.67 6.32
N GLU A 146 -1.04 5.55 5.31
CA GLU A 146 -2.07 6.51 4.94
C GLU A 146 -3.04 6.71 6.10
N SER A 147 -3.47 7.97 6.30
CA SER A 147 -4.51 8.28 7.27
C SER A 147 -5.84 7.71 6.82
N TYR A 148 -6.64 7.21 7.76
CA TYR A 148 -7.99 6.75 7.46
C TYR A 148 -8.83 7.85 6.80
N LYS A 149 -8.68 9.10 7.24
CA LYS A 149 -9.41 10.25 6.68
C LYS A 149 -9.11 10.47 5.20
N ASP A 150 -7.86 10.27 4.76
CA ASP A 150 -7.51 10.43 3.35
C ASP A 150 -7.97 9.26 2.49
N LEU A 151 -7.99 8.03 3.03
CA LEU A 151 -8.60 6.88 2.36
C LEU A 151 -10.12 7.06 2.20
N VAL A 152 -10.82 7.58 3.21
CA VAL A 152 -12.25 7.90 3.11
C VAL A 152 -12.52 8.93 2.01
N LYS A 153 -11.73 10.02 1.96
CA LYS A 153 -11.84 10.99 0.87
C LYS A 153 -11.59 10.37 -0.50
N THR A 154 -10.77 9.33 -0.56
CA THR A 154 -10.50 8.58 -1.77
C THR A 154 -11.72 7.78 -2.22
N MET A 155 -12.36 7.05 -1.29
CA MET A 155 -13.60 6.34 -1.56
C MET A 155 -14.69 7.29 -2.05
N GLN A 156 -14.84 8.43 -1.38
CA GLN A 156 -15.79 9.48 -1.77
C GLN A 156 -15.48 10.02 -3.17
N PHE A 157 -14.22 10.36 -3.44
CA PHE A 157 -13.82 10.84 -4.76
C PHE A 157 -14.21 9.87 -5.88
N TRP A 158 -13.88 8.59 -5.75
CA TRP A 158 -14.20 7.59 -6.77
C TRP A 158 -15.70 7.40 -6.94
N LEU A 159 -16.40 7.13 -5.83
CA LEU A 159 -17.82 6.84 -5.86
C LEU A 159 -18.70 8.07 -6.15
N ASP A 160 -18.22 9.30 -5.98
CA ASP A 160 -19.00 10.49 -6.34
C ASP A 160 -18.79 10.87 -7.81
N ASN A 161 -17.61 10.60 -8.39
CA ASN A 161 -17.23 11.07 -9.74
C ASN A 161 -17.32 9.99 -10.85
N HIS A 162 -17.52 8.72 -10.49
CA HIS A 162 -17.60 7.60 -11.43
C HIS A 162 -18.90 6.82 -11.25
N GLU A 163 -19.90 7.12 -12.09
CA GLU A 163 -21.27 6.57 -12.00
C GLU A 163 -21.33 5.05 -12.23
N GLU A 164 -20.34 4.54 -12.94
CA GLU A 164 -20.14 3.13 -13.22
C GLU A 164 -19.70 2.29 -12.00
N ILE A 165 -19.12 2.94 -10.97
CA ILE A 165 -18.62 2.25 -9.78
C ILE A 165 -19.75 2.18 -8.73
N ASN A 166 -20.24 0.96 -8.49
CA ASN A 166 -21.26 0.70 -7.46
C ASN A 166 -20.66 0.38 -6.10
N LEU A 167 -19.49 -0.26 -6.09
CA LEU A 167 -18.82 -0.73 -4.89
C LEU A 167 -17.33 -0.38 -4.89
N ALA A 168 -16.84 0.00 -3.72
CA ALA A 168 -15.42 0.17 -3.45
C ALA A 168 -15.04 -0.49 -2.12
N PHE A 169 -13.81 -1.00 -2.04
CA PHE A 169 -13.25 -1.62 -0.86
C PHE A 169 -12.15 -0.72 -0.28
N LEU A 170 -12.25 -0.41 1.01
CA LEU A 170 -11.20 0.25 1.76
C LEU A 170 -10.63 -0.75 2.75
N ILE A 171 -9.35 -1.10 2.61
CA ILE A 171 -8.64 -1.96 3.54
C ILE A 171 -7.63 -1.12 4.29
N LYS A 172 -7.66 -1.17 5.61
CA LYS A 172 -6.71 -0.42 6.45
C LYS A 172 -5.98 -1.36 7.36
N PHE A 173 -4.66 -1.30 7.29
CA PHE A 173 -3.74 -1.87 8.26
C PHE A 173 -3.32 -0.79 9.26
N GLN A 174 -3.21 -1.18 10.53
CA GLN A 174 -2.70 -0.34 11.60
C GLN A 174 -1.58 -1.08 12.32
N GLU A 175 -0.46 -0.42 12.54
CA GLU A 175 0.69 -0.95 13.27
C GLU A 175 0.86 -0.21 14.60
N SER A 176 0.97 -0.94 15.71
CA SER A 176 1.21 -0.38 17.04
C SER A 176 2.23 -1.22 17.83
N PRO A 177 3.32 -0.63 18.35
CA PRO A 177 3.73 0.76 18.15
C PRO A 177 4.10 1.04 16.69
N GLU A 178 4.01 2.31 16.29
CA GLU A 178 4.51 2.74 14.98
C GLU A 178 6.00 2.45 14.83
N TYR A 179 6.38 2.07 13.62
CA TYR A 179 7.77 1.74 13.31
C TYR A 179 8.69 2.96 13.46
N SER A 180 9.84 2.75 14.09
CA SER A 180 10.89 3.75 14.21
C SER A 180 12.25 3.11 13.98
N ALA A 181 12.85 3.39 12.82
CA ALA A 181 14.15 2.85 12.43
C ALA A 181 15.24 3.18 13.47
N LYS A 182 15.24 4.42 13.98
CA LYS A 182 16.17 4.87 15.03
C LYS A 182 16.02 4.07 16.33
N LYS A 183 14.78 3.86 16.82
CA LYS A 183 14.55 3.09 18.05
C LYS A 183 14.90 1.62 17.86
N CYS A 184 14.63 1.07 16.68
CA CYS A 184 15.00 -0.31 16.35
C CYS A 184 16.52 -0.48 16.30
N PHE A 185 17.25 0.43 15.64
CA PHE A 185 18.71 0.40 15.60
C PHE A 185 19.33 0.49 17.00
N ALA A 186 18.82 1.39 17.84
CA ALA A 186 19.29 1.54 19.22
C ALA A 186 19.01 0.32 20.11
N ALA A 187 18.09 -0.56 19.70
CA ALA A 187 17.78 -1.81 20.39
C ALA A 187 18.58 -3.00 19.87
N LEU A 188 19.38 -2.84 18.81
CA LEU A 188 20.21 -3.92 18.29
C LEU A 188 21.44 -4.14 19.18
N PRO A 189 21.84 -5.40 19.41
CA PRO A 189 23.09 -5.75 20.07
C PRO A 189 24.32 -5.18 19.34
N GLU A 190 25.37 -4.83 20.09
CA GLU A 190 26.59 -4.26 19.53
C GLU A 190 27.30 -5.19 18.54
N ASP A 191 27.28 -6.51 18.78
CA ASP A 191 27.85 -7.52 17.91
C ASP A 191 27.11 -7.60 16.56
N VAL A 192 25.79 -7.43 16.57
CA VAL A 192 24.97 -7.37 15.35
C VAL A 192 25.30 -6.12 14.53
N VAL A 193 25.53 -4.99 15.20
CA VAL A 193 25.91 -3.73 14.53
C VAL A 193 27.36 -3.78 14.02
N ALA A 194 28.27 -4.42 14.75
CA ALA A 194 29.67 -4.55 14.36
C ALA A 194 29.85 -5.46 13.14
N ASP A 195 29.11 -6.56 13.05
CA ASP A 195 29.14 -7.54 11.94
C ASP A 195 27.91 -7.37 11.01
N TRP A 196 27.50 -6.11 10.78
CA TRP A 196 26.24 -5.82 10.09
C TRP A 196 26.17 -6.40 8.67
N GLU A 197 27.29 -6.50 7.94
CA GLU A 197 27.32 -7.04 6.59
C GLU A 197 26.91 -8.51 6.56
N ARG A 198 27.38 -9.32 7.52
CA ARG A 198 26.97 -10.71 7.65
C ARG A 198 25.47 -10.80 7.91
N TYR A 199 24.97 -10.04 8.89
CA TYR A 199 23.56 -10.09 9.28
C TYR A 199 22.61 -9.55 8.20
N ALA A 200 23.02 -8.54 7.43
CA ALA A 200 22.24 -7.99 6.33
C ALA A 200 22.11 -8.97 5.15
N ASN A 201 23.07 -9.87 4.97
CA ASN A 201 23.09 -10.85 3.88
C ASN A 201 22.60 -12.25 4.29
N ASP A 202 22.57 -12.57 5.59
CA ASP A 202 22.11 -13.87 6.09
C ASP A 202 20.59 -13.96 6.24
N ARG A 203 19.89 -14.02 5.09
CA ARG A 203 18.44 -14.20 5.08
C ARG A 203 18.00 -15.56 5.62
N ALA A 204 18.84 -16.59 5.51
CA ALA A 204 18.52 -17.95 5.96
C ALA A 204 18.59 -18.08 7.49
N GLY A 205 19.54 -17.38 8.12
CA GLY A 205 19.69 -17.30 9.57
C GLY A 205 18.78 -16.28 10.26
N PHE A 206 18.12 -15.40 9.50
CA PHE A 206 17.19 -14.42 10.05
C PHE A 206 15.98 -15.07 10.72
N LYS A 207 15.91 -14.96 12.04
CA LYS A 207 14.79 -15.45 12.86
C LYS A 207 14.03 -14.28 13.46
N VAL A 208 12.70 -14.41 13.45
CA VAL A 208 11.81 -13.47 14.10
C VAL A 208 11.08 -14.14 15.25
N ASP A 209 11.14 -13.53 16.42
CA ASP A 209 10.37 -13.92 17.57
C ASP A 209 9.03 -13.19 17.53
N ALA A 210 7.94 -13.97 17.61
CA ALA A 210 6.59 -13.44 17.63
C ALA A 210 6.02 -13.52 19.05
N SER A 211 5.73 -12.37 19.66
CA SER A 211 5.15 -12.28 21.00
C SER A 211 4.15 -11.13 21.07
N GLU A 212 2.95 -11.37 21.60
CA GLU A 212 1.89 -10.34 21.70
C GLU A 212 1.55 -9.67 20.36
N GLY A 213 1.80 -10.41 19.27
CA GLY A 213 1.63 -9.91 17.92
C GLY A 213 2.74 -9.01 17.39
N LEU A 214 3.81 -8.73 18.14
CA LEU A 214 5.02 -8.03 17.64
C LEU A 214 5.96 -9.03 16.96
N LEU A 215 6.78 -8.55 16.02
CA LEU A 215 7.92 -9.29 15.47
C LEU A 215 9.23 -8.63 15.87
N ARG A 216 10.07 -9.41 16.57
CA ARG A 216 11.41 -8.99 16.99
C ARG A 216 12.46 -9.82 16.28
N ALA A 217 13.58 -9.21 15.91
CA ALA A 217 14.79 -9.95 15.56
C ALA A 217 15.95 -9.32 16.30
N TYR A 218 16.80 -10.15 16.91
CA TYR A 218 17.96 -9.70 17.67
C TYR A 218 17.57 -8.62 18.71
N GLY A 219 16.50 -8.84 19.48
CA GLY A 219 15.99 -7.89 20.47
C GLY A 219 15.23 -6.67 19.92
N ALA A 220 15.47 -6.27 18.68
CA ALA A 220 14.84 -5.08 18.08
C ALA A 220 13.39 -5.33 17.61
N PRO A 221 12.42 -4.47 17.96
CA PRO A 221 11.02 -4.60 17.56
C PRO A 221 10.78 -4.08 16.12
N LEU A 222 11.01 -4.93 15.14
CA LEU A 222 10.97 -4.58 13.73
C LEU A 222 9.56 -4.34 13.18
N VAL A 223 8.56 -5.05 13.70
CA VAL A 223 7.15 -4.86 13.33
C VAL A 223 6.28 -4.89 14.58
N GLY A 224 5.46 -3.86 14.76
CA GLY A 224 4.46 -3.78 15.83
C GLY A 224 3.32 -4.80 15.66
N ARG A 225 2.42 -4.80 16.63
CA ARG A 225 1.11 -5.46 16.51
C ARG A 225 0.38 -4.85 15.33
N THR A 226 -0.08 -5.70 14.43
CA THR A 226 -0.78 -5.29 13.22
C THR A 226 -2.23 -5.71 13.32
N THR A 227 -3.15 -4.78 13.17
CA THR A 227 -4.59 -5.05 12.97
C THR A 227 -4.98 -4.65 11.56
N ALA A 228 -6.02 -5.27 11.01
CA ALA A 228 -6.58 -4.84 9.74
C ALA A 228 -8.11 -4.92 9.73
N PHE A 229 -8.71 -4.02 8.96
CA PHE A 229 -10.13 -4.02 8.69
C PHE A 229 -10.44 -3.75 7.22
N LEU A 230 -11.60 -4.23 6.79
CA LEU A 230 -12.24 -3.92 5.51
C LEU A 230 -13.49 -3.06 5.78
N GLU A 231 -13.69 -2.08 4.93
CA GLU A 231 -14.94 -1.36 4.77
C GLU A 231 -15.42 -1.49 3.32
N ILE A 232 -16.73 -1.69 3.17
CA ILE A 232 -17.39 -1.72 1.87
C ILE A 232 -18.12 -0.39 1.70
N TRP A 233 -17.76 0.33 0.66
CA TRP A 233 -18.34 1.61 0.30
C TRP A 233 -19.23 1.43 -0.91
N GLU A 234 -20.40 2.05 -0.89
CA GLU A 234 -21.39 1.97 -1.97
C GLU A 234 -21.89 3.35 -2.36
N ARG A 235 -22.41 3.44 -3.58
CA ARG A 235 -23.14 4.61 -4.05
C ARG A 235 -24.58 4.58 -3.50
N LYS A 236 -24.96 5.56 -2.68
CA LYS A 236 -26.29 5.60 -2.05
C LYS A 236 -27.31 6.37 -2.90
N GLY A 237 -28.35 5.67 -3.32
CA GLY A 237 -29.55 6.22 -3.94
C GLY A 237 -29.30 6.93 -5.29
N LYS A 238 -30.33 7.61 -5.80
CA LYS A 238 -30.27 8.33 -7.10
C LYS A 238 -29.38 9.57 -7.07
N SER A 239 -29.11 10.14 -5.88
CA SER A 239 -28.18 11.27 -5.70
C SER A 239 -26.72 10.84 -5.84
N GLY A 240 -26.44 9.54 -5.74
CA GLY A 240 -25.14 8.99 -6.05
C GLY A 240 -24.04 9.29 -5.03
N SER A 241 -24.35 9.63 -3.78
CA SER A 241 -23.31 9.96 -2.80
C SER A 241 -22.66 8.71 -2.23
N ALA A 242 -21.34 8.74 -2.07
CA ALA A 242 -20.58 7.67 -1.45
C ALA A 242 -20.96 7.48 0.02
N GLY A 243 -21.18 6.23 0.45
CA GLY A 243 -21.43 5.92 1.84
C GLY A 243 -20.94 4.55 2.25
N LEU A 244 -20.56 4.41 3.52
CA LEU A 244 -20.25 3.13 4.11
C LEU A 244 -21.49 2.22 4.11
N ARG A 245 -21.29 0.98 3.70
CA ARG A 245 -22.26 -0.11 3.73
C ARG A 245 -22.01 -0.99 4.93
N GLY A 246 -23.01 -1.10 5.80
CA GLY A 246 -22.92 -1.89 7.03
C GLY A 246 -21.83 -1.38 7.97
N GLU A 247 -21.22 -2.32 8.70
CA GLU A 247 -20.17 -2.04 9.66
C GLU A 247 -18.79 -2.44 9.15
N ARG A 248 -17.76 -1.87 9.78
CA ARG A 248 -16.36 -2.23 9.56
C ARG A 248 -16.11 -3.69 9.94
N ILE A 249 -15.45 -4.42 9.06
CA ILE A 249 -15.12 -5.84 9.27
C ILE A 249 -13.66 -5.96 9.70
N HIS A 250 -13.43 -6.29 10.96
CA HIS A 250 -12.10 -6.60 11.46
C HIS A 250 -11.73 -8.04 11.10
N PHE A 251 -10.79 -8.21 10.16
CA PHE A 251 -10.43 -9.54 9.65
C PHE A 251 -9.05 -10.02 10.12
N TYR A 252 -8.26 -9.16 10.75
CA TYR A 252 -6.90 -9.52 11.14
C TYR A 252 -6.45 -8.82 12.43
N ASN A 253 -5.81 -9.61 13.30
CA ASN A 253 -5.15 -9.17 14.51
C ASN A 253 -3.94 -10.07 14.76
N SER A 254 -2.73 -9.52 14.70
CA SER A 254 -1.51 -10.34 14.85
C SER A 254 -1.31 -10.95 16.23
N ALA A 255 -2.00 -10.44 17.26
CA ALA A 255 -1.98 -11.05 18.59
C ALA A 255 -2.89 -12.30 18.67
N GLU A 256 -3.87 -12.40 17.77
CA GLU A 256 -4.88 -13.47 17.75
C GLU A 256 -5.12 -13.98 16.32
N PRO A 257 -4.08 -14.52 15.65
CA PRO A 257 -4.16 -14.85 14.22
C PRO A 257 -5.07 -16.04 13.89
N ALA A 258 -5.49 -16.82 14.90
CA ALA A 258 -6.26 -18.06 14.74
C ALA A 258 -7.78 -17.87 14.66
N ASN A 259 -8.30 -16.65 14.90
CA ASN A 259 -9.73 -16.38 14.96
C ASN A 259 -10.18 -15.35 13.89
N PRO A 260 -9.91 -15.56 12.59
CA PRO A 260 -10.52 -14.71 11.58
C PRO A 260 -12.04 -14.92 11.56
N PRO A 261 -12.84 -13.93 11.13
CA PRO A 261 -14.23 -14.17 10.77
C PRO A 261 -14.30 -15.27 9.69
N PRO A 262 -15.45 -15.93 9.49
CA PRO A 262 -15.54 -17.09 8.60
C PRO A 262 -15.27 -16.72 7.12
N SER A 263 -16.01 -15.75 6.57
CA SER A 263 -15.76 -15.24 5.22
C SER A 263 -16.53 -13.95 4.94
N LEU A 264 -16.18 -13.27 3.84
CA LEU A 264 -17.01 -12.23 3.24
C LEU A 264 -17.72 -12.78 2.01
N VAL A 265 -19.04 -12.73 2.05
CA VAL A 265 -19.89 -13.18 0.96
C VAL A 265 -20.52 -11.97 0.27
N LEU A 266 -20.28 -11.83 -1.02
CA LEU A 266 -20.84 -10.76 -1.86
C LEU A 266 -21.62 -11.37 -3.03
N GLY A 267 -22.85 -10.90 -3.26
CA GLY A 267 -23.60 -11.21 -4.46
C GLY A 267 -22.98 -10.53 -5.67
N PHE A 268 -22.89 -11.24 -6.80
CA PHE A 268 -22.40 -10.64 -8.04
C PHE A 268 -23.30 -9.52 -8.56
N ASP A 269 -24.60 -9.57 -8.24
CA ASP A 269 -25.57 -8.52 -8.57
C ASP A 269 -25.20 -7.17 -7.93
N GLU A 270 -24.48 -7.19 -6.81
CA GLU A 270 -24.07 -5.98 -6.10
C GLU A 270 -23.02 -5.17 -6.88
N PHE A 271 -22.32 -5.79 -7.84
CA PHE A 271 -21.38 -5.11 -8.71
C PHE A 271 -22.05 -4.36 -9.87
N GLY A 272 -23.34 -4.62 -10.14
CA GLY A 272 -24.08 -4.02 -11.25
C GLY A 272 -23.61 -4.48 -12.63
N LEU A 273 -22.98 -5.67 -12.72
CA LEU A 273 -22.54 -6.23 -13.99
C LEU A 273 -23.74 -6.76 -14.80
N PRO A 274 -23.87 -6.42 -16.09
CA PRO A 274 -24.95 -6.90 -16.95
C PRO A 274 -24.63 -8.30 -17.51
N ILE A 275 -24.31 -9.26 -16.63
CA ILE A 275 -23.99 -10.65 -16.98
C ILE A 275 -25.02 -11.58 -16.35
N GLU A 276 -25.94 -12.12 -17.14
CA GLU A 276 -27.06 -12.92 -16.63
C GLU A 276 -26.60 -14.19 -15.88
N GLU A 277 -25.49 -14.81 -16.31
CA GLU A 277 -24.95 -16.02 -15.67
C GLU A 277 -24.40 -15.78 -14.26
N LEU A 278 -24.12 -14.52 -13.93
CA LEU A 278 -23.66 -14.12 -12.60
C LEU A 278 -24.82 -13.75 -11.68
N ARG A 279 -26.06 -13.64 -12.19
CA ARG A 279 -27.21 -13.30 -11.37
C ARG A 279 -27.44 -14.36 -10.29
N GLY A 280 -27.54 -13.91 -9.04
CA GLY A 280 -27.66 -14.78 -7.86
C GLY A 280 -26.40 -15.58 -7.50
N GLN A 281 -25.31 -15.48 -8.28
CA GLN A 281 -24.01 -16.03 -7.89
C GLN A 281 -23.40 -15.20 -6.76
N LYS A 282 -22.50 -15.83 -6.00
CA LYS A 282 -21.80 -15.19 -4.89
C LYS A 282 -20.29 -15.38 -5.00
N ILE A 283 -19.56 -14.38 -4.55
CA ILE A 283 -18.13 -14.42 -4.25
C ILE A 283 -17.99 -14.70 -2.77
N ASP A 284 -17.18 -15.70 -2.43
CA ASP A 284 -16.83 -16.05 -1.06
C ASP A 284 -15.33 -15.79 -0.86
N MET A 285 -15.00 -14.88 0.04
CA MET A 285 -13.61 -14.52 0.37
C MET A 285 -13.29 -15.01 1.77
N ALA A 286 -12.49 -16.08 1.84
CA ALA A 286 -12.05 -16.67 3.09
C ALA A 286 -11.03 -15.76 3.80
N TRP A 287 -11.38 -15.29 5.00
CA TRP A 287 -10.51 -14.40 5.76
C TRP A 287 -9.26 -15.10 6.30
N SER A 288 -9.32 -16.41 6.51
CA SER A 288 -8.18 -17.22 6.95
C SER A 288 -7.01 -17.14 5.96
N GLU A 289 -7.28 -17.21 4.67
CA GLU A 289 -6.27 -17.07 3.62
C GLU A 289 -5.64 -15.66 3.64
N TRP A 290 -6.46 -14.64 3.83
CA TRP A 290 -5.98 -13.26 3.94
C TRP A 290 -5.08 -13.08 5.17
N ALA A 291 -5.50 -13.63 6.32
CA ALA A 291 -4.75 -13.55 7.56
C ALA A 291 -3.38 -14.25 7.47
N GLU A 292 -3.31 -15.42 6.83
CA GLU A 292 -2.04 -16.14 6.62
C GLU A 292 -1.07 -15.31 5.77
N LYS A 293 -1.58 -14.68 4.71
CA LYS A 293 -0.77 -13.94 3.74
C LYS A 293 -0.28 -12.63 4.32
N VAL A 294 -1.12 -11.96 5.09
CA VAL A 294 -0.73 -10.82 5.93
C VAL A 294 0.37 -11.23 6.91
N ASN A 295 0.25 -12.38 7.59
CA ASN A 295 1.29 -12.87 8.49
C ASN A 295 2.64 -13.09 7.79
N ASN A 296 2.63 -13.72 6.62
CA ASN A 296 3.83 -13.94 5.82
C ASN A 296 4.44 -12.61 5.33
N ALA A 297 3.60 -11.66 4.93
CA ALA A 297 4.05 -10.33 4.53
C ALA A 297 4.70 -9.56 5.68
N ARG A 298 4.20 -9.71 6.92
CA ARG A 298 4.82 -9.09 8.11
C ARG A 298 6.23 -9.62 8.39
N LYS A 299 6.47 -10.93 8.19
CA LYS A 299 7.83 -11.50 8.30
C LYS A 299 8.76 -10.92 7.24
N LYS A 300 8.28 -10.77 6.00
CA LYS A 300 9.04 -10.09 4.93
C LYS A 300 9.29 -8.61 5.24
N LEU A 301 8.31 -7.92 5.83
CA LEU A 301 8.45 -6.53 6.28
C LEU A 301 9.52 -6.40 7.37
N ALA A 302 9.55 -7.32 8.33
CA ALA A 302 10.58 -7.36 9.37
C ALA A 302 11.98 -7.50 8.76
N TRP A 303 12.18 -8.45 7.84
CA TRP A 303 13.45 -8.63 7.12
C TRP A 303 13.87 -7.35 6.38
N ASN A 304 12.96 -6.77 5.60
CA ASN A 304 13.25 -5.56 4.83
C ASN A 304 13.66 -4.40 5.76
N ARG A 305 12.93 -4.18 6.85
CA ARG A 305 13.23 -3.13 7.83
C ARG A 305 14.59 -3.37 8.51
N PHE A 306 14.90 -4.61 8.87
CA PHE A 306 16.17 -4.98 9.46
C PHE A 306 17.34 -4.64 8.54
N GLY A 307 17.28 -5.08 7.28
CA GLY A 307 18.28 -4.76 6.28
C GLY A 307 18.44 -3.25 6.10
N THR A 308 17.32 -2.52 5.92
CA THR A 308 17.35 -1.05 5.79
C THR A 308 17.99 -0.37 6.99
N ILE A 309 17.69 -0.81 8.21
CA ILE A 309 18.28 -0.25 9.44
C ILE A 309 19.80 -0.43 9.44
N LEU A 310 20.30 -1.63 9.14
CA LEU A 310 21.73 -1.92 9.10
C LEU A 310 22.43 -1.09 8.01
N TYR A 311 21.92 -1.13 6.77
CA TYR A 311 22.50 -0.34 5.67
C TYR A 311 22.49 1.15 5.94
N THR A 312 21.48 1.69 6.63
CA THR A 312 21.38 3.13 6.90
C THR A 312 22.28 3.54 8.06
N TYR A 313 22.19 2.87 9.20
CA TYR A 313 22.78 3.36 10.44
C TYR A 313 24.13 2.72 10.78
N ALA A 314 24.45 1.53 10.25
CA ALA A 314 25.75 0.90 10.47
C ALA A 314 26.82 1.39 9.47
N THR A 315 26.41 1.88 8.28
CA THR A 315 27.33 2.45 7.28
C THR A 315 27.58 3.95 7.44
N THR A 316 26.71 4.65 8.18
CA THR A 316 26.88 6.08 8.42
C THR A 316 28.10 6.29 9.33
N PRO A 317 29.10 7.08 8.91
CA PRO A 317 30.24 7.39 9.76
C PRO A 317 29.75 7.95 11.10
N LYS A 318 30.16 7.34 12.21
CA LYS A 318 29.98 7.97 13.52
C LYS A 318 30.73 9.30 13.45
N ASP A 319 30.02 10.43 13.40
CA ASP A 319 30.63 11.74 13.58
C ASP A 319 31.47 11.68 14.86
N THR A 320 32.79 11.64 14.69
CA THR A 320 33.78 11.62 15.75
C THR A 320 33.84 13.00 16.39
N LYS A 321 32.76 13.39 17.06
CA LYS A 321 32.79 14.48 18.05
C LYS A 321 33.17 13.91 19.41
N THR A 322 34.45 13.60 19.59
CA THR A 322 35.22 13.86 20.83
C THR A 322 36.65 13.35 20.70
N SER A 323 37.53 14.22 20.23
CA SER A 323 38.94 14.24 20.67
C SER A 323 39.49 15.66 20.50
N ARG A 324 38.99 16.57 21.33
CA ARG A 324 39.74 17.75 21.74
C ARG A 324 39.76 17.78 23.26
N GLU A 325 40.61 16.92 23.81
CA GLU A 325 41.36 17.26 25.01
C GLU A 325 42.83 17.38 24.59
N LYS A 326 43.29 18.63 24.47
CA LYS A 326 44.48 19.17 25.14
C LYS A 326 44.59 20.66 24.85
#